data_AF-A0A6T9Y9L9-F1
#
_entry.id   AF-A0A6T9Y9L9-F1
#
_cell.length_a   1.000
_cell.length_b   1.000
_cell.length_c   1.000
_cell.angle_alpha   90.00
_cell.angle_beta   90.00
_cell.angle_gamma   90.00
#
_symmetry.space_group_name_H-M   'P 1'
#
loop_
_entity.id
_entity.type
_entity.pdbx_description
1 polymer ?
#
loop_
_entity_poly.entity_id
_entity_poly.type
_entity_poly.pdbx_seq_one_letter_code
_entity_poly.pdbx_strand_id
1 'polypeptide(L)'
;MHNSDKENQKTPPISVGNEQNEALSALWQTQPVTTIDVEEVKSSLRSERTKQRWYMVIDSLAFIPAVYLLINNWDKFTFVAHAMFIFMLTTALPLLIYQLWLRRVAAFSKDTQTADHLIKLTKQIKNNVKIAFITKHSTWTAVLFGYAFLLERYFFGDPAPEKITKMTIVMTSLSIGMLVWYVWAHKRQKRFERQLKTLESMAQQR
;
A
#
# COMPACT_ATOMS: atom_id res chain seq x y z
N MET A 1 26.73 31.21 -91.25
CA MET A 1 27.26 30.22 -90.28
C MET A 1 26.41 30.35 -89.02
N HIS A 2 25.41 29.49 -88.79
CA HIS A 2 25.48 28.19 -88.07
C HIS A 2 25.89 28.38 -86.58
N ASN A 3 25.27 27.84 -85.55
CA ASN A 3 23.99 27.17 -85.29
C ASN A 3 23.92 26.95 -83.75
N SER A 4 22.70 26.81 -83.22
CA SER A 4 22.31 26.02 -82.02
C SER A 4 22.68 26.45 -80.60
N ASP A 5 21.61 26.85 -79.91
CA ASP A 5 21.18 26.42 -78.58
C ASP A 5 21.68 25.04 -78.13
N LYS A 6 22.03 24.91 -76.85
CA LYS A 6 21.70 23.73 -76.03
C LYS A 6 21.84 24.00 -74.53
N GLU A 7 20.68 23.93 -73.89
CA GLU A 7 20.35 23.62 -72.49
C GLU A 7 21.47 23.07 -71.60
N ASN A 8 21.60 23.67 -70.42
CA ASN A 8 21.96 22.94 -69.20
C ASN A 8 21.30 23.64 -67.99
N GLN A 9 19.98 23.53 -67.91
CA GLN A 9 19.28 23.72 -66.63
C GLN A 9 19.65 22.57 -65.72
N LYS A 10 20.55 22.82 -64.78
CA LYS A 10 20.75 21.97 -63.60
C LYS A 10 19.47 22.05 -62.76
N THR A 11 18.61 21.05 -62.90
CA THR A 11 17.52 20.80 -61.96
C THR A 11 18.12 20.67 -60.55
N PRO A 12 17.65 21.44 -59.55
CA PRO A 12 18.04 21.19 -58.17
C PRO A 12 17.57 19.77 -57.78
N PRO A 13 18.30 19.06 -56.89
CA PRO A 13 17.86 17.77 -56.42
C PRO A 13 16.49 17.96 -55.77
N ILE A 14 15.50 17.26 -56.30
CA ILE A 14 14.12 17.29 -55.84
C ILE A 14 14.14 17.02 -54.33
N SER A 15 13.56 17.95 -53.56
CA SER A 15 13.49 18.01 -52.10
C SER A 15 12.60 16.91 -51.48
N VAL A 16 12.52 15.74 -52.11
CA VAL A 16 11.66 14.61 -51.68
C VAL A 16 11.99 14.20 -50.24
N GLY A 17 13.27 14.26 -49.85
CA GLY A 17 13.71 13.94 -48.50
C GLY A 17 13.30 14.97 -47.44
N ASN A 18 13.10 16.24 -47.82
CA ASN A 18 12.71 17.28 -46.86
C ASN A 18 11.20 17.24 -46.59
N GLU A 19 10.39 17.06 -47.63
CA GLU A 19 8.93 16.93 -47.49
C GLU A 19 8.53 15.66 -46.74
N GLN A 20 9.22 14.53 -46.96
CA GLN A 20 8.98 13.30 -46.19
C GLN A 20 9.39 13.46 -44.73
N ASN A 21 10.51 14.13 -44.44
CA ASN A 21 10.93 14.39 -43.06
C ASN A 21 9.98 15.36 -42.34
N GLU A 22 9.47 16.39 -43.02
CA GLU A 22 8.45 17.28 -42.47
C GLU A 22 7.13 16.54 -42.24
N ALA A 23 6.70 15.70 -43.18
CA ALA A 23 5.49 14.89 -43.02
C ALA A 23 5.63 13.87 -41.87
N LEU A 24 6.78 13.22 -41.72
CA LEU A 24 7.06 12.34 -40.59
C LEU A 24 7.10 13.12 -39.27
N SER A 25 7.75 14.29 -39.24
CA SER A 25 7.79 15.15 -38.06
C SER A 25 6.40 15.64 -37.65
N ALA A 26 5.53 15.97 -38.62
CA ALA A 26 4.14 16.31 -38.38
C ALA A 26 3.31 15.12 -37.85
N LEU A 27 3.58 13.89 -38.32
CA LEU A 27 2.98 12.67 -37.78
C LEU A 27 3.46 12.36 -36.35
N TRP A 28 4.71 12.69 -36.02
CA TRP A 28 5.25 12.60 -34.66
C TRP A 28 4.62 13.63 -33.72
N GLN A 29 4.37 14.86 -34.19
CA GLN A 29 3.74 15.91 -33.40
C GLN A 29 2.23 15.74 -33.21
N THR A 30 1.57 15.00 -34.11
CA THR A 30 0.14 14.68 -34.02
C THR A 30 -0.16 13.45 -33.17
N GLN A 31 0.86 12.77 -32.63
CA GLN A 31 0.62 11.72 -31.64
C GLN A 31 -0.11 12.34 -30.43
N PRO A 32 -1.24 11.76 -29.99
CA PRO A 32 -1.97 12.26 -28.85
C PRO A 32 -1.09 12.12 -27.60
N VAL A 33 -0.46 13.22 -27.18
CA VAL A 33 0.21 13.30 -25.90
C VAL A 33 -0.89 13.45 -24.87
N THR A 34 -1.23 12.37 -24.18
CA THR A 34 -2.05 12.46 -22.96
C THR A 34 -1.37 13.45 -22.02
N THR A 35 -1.97 14.64 -21.88
CA THR A 35 -1.53 15.66 -20.94
C THR A 35 -1.80 15.12 -19.55
N ILE A 36 -0.78 14.57 -18.91
CA ILE A 36 -0.85 14.15 -17.52
C ILE A 36 -0.93 15.42 -16.68
N ASP A 37 -2.02 15.59 -15.95
CA ASP A 37 -2.15 16.67 -14.97
C ASP A 37 -1.14 16.43 -13.84
N VAL A 38 -0.05 17.19 -13.86
CA VAL A 38 1.05 17.08 -12.90
C VAL A 38 0.60 17.55 -11.51
N GLU A 39 -0.34 18.48 -11.41
CA GLU A 39 -0.86 18.99 -10.14
C GLU A 39 -1.78 17.98 -9.46
N GLU A 40 -2.65 17.32 -10.24
CA GLU A 40 -3.50 16.24 -9.74
C GLU A 40 -2.64 15.05 -9.25
N VAL A 41 -1.62 14.66 -10.01
CA VAL A 41 -0.68 13.60 -9.59
C VAL A 41 0.06 14.01 -8.30
N LYS A 42 0.55 15.25 -8.21
CA LYS A 42 1.26 15.72 -7.02
C LYS A 42 0.36 15.78 -5.78
N SER A 43 -0.89 16.21 -5.94
CA SER A 43 -1.86 16.32 -4.84
C SER A 43 -2.29 14.95 -4.33
N SER A 44 -2.59 14.01 -5.24
CA SER A 44 -2.96 12.63 -4.89
C SER A 44 -1.83 11.93 -4.14
N LEU A 45 -0.57 12.09 -4.56
CA LEU A 45 0.59 11.54 -3.89
C LEU A 45 0.86 12.16 -2.51
N ARG A 46 0.69 13.48 -2.38
CA ARG A 46 0.76 14.15 -1.07
C ARG A 46 -0.30 13.60 -0.13
N SER A 47 -1.51 13.36 -0.63
CA SER A 47 -2.59 12.75 0.16
C SER A 47 -2.23 11.33 0.62
N GLU A 48 -1.66 10.51 -0.28
CA GLU A 48 -1.24 9.15 0.04
C GLU A 48 -0.09 9.12 1.05
N ARG A 49 0.89 10.02 0.94
CA ARG A 49 1.96 10.19 1.94
C ARG A 49 1.41 10.52 3.32
N THR A 50 0.46 11.46 3.39
CA THR A 50 -0.17 11.86 4.65
C THR A 50 -0.98 10.70 5.24
N LYS A 51 -1.73 9.95 4.44
CA LYS A 51 -2.44 8.74 4.88
C LYS A 51 -1.49 7.71 5.48
N GLN A 52 -0.34 7.47 4.83
CA GLN A 52 0.64 6.51 5.34
C GLN A 52 1.28 6.95 6.65
N ARG A 53 1.52 8.26 6.84
CA ARG A 53 1.98 8.80 8.13
C ARG A 53 0.96 8.62 9.22
N TRP A 54 -0.31 8.92 8.95
CA TRP A 54 -1.39 8.69 9.91
C TRP A 54 -1.52 7.21 10.28
N TYR A 55 -1.40 6.31 9.31
CA TYR A 55 -1.42 4.88 9.62
C TYR A 55 -0.25 4.46 10.51
N MET A 56 0.96 4.98 10.29
CA MET A 56 2.08 4.68 11.18
C MET A 56 1.84 5.16 12.61
N VAL A 57 1.26 6.36 12.78
CA VAL A 57 0.92 6.88 14.12
C VAL A 57 -0.14 6.01 14.80
N ILE A 58 -1.20 5.65 14.08
CA ILE A 58 -2.29 4.80 14.61
C ILE A 58 -1.77 3.41 14.97
N ASP A 59 -0.97 2.78 14.10
CA ASP A 59 -0.39 1.46 14.33
C ASP A 59 0.49 1.46 15.59
N SER A 60 1.27 2.52 15.84
CA SER A 60 2.04 2.69 17.07
C SER A 60 1.17 2.95 18.30
N LEU A 61 0.11 3.74 18.16
CA LEU A 61 -0.79 4.07 19.27
C LEU A 61 -1.56 2.84 19.77
N ALA A 62 -1.81 1.86 18.89
CA ALA A 62 -2.55 0.64 19.21
C ALA A 62 -1.89 -0.23 20.30
N PHE A 63 -0.59 -0.05 20.57
CA PHE A 63 0.11 -0.77 21.65
C PHE A 63 -0.12 -0.15 23.04
N ILE A 64 -0.48 1.12 23.11
CA ILE A 64 -0.61 1.85 24.39
C ILE A 64 -1.69 1.21 25.29
N PRO A 65 -2.91 0.89 24.81
CA PRO A 65 -3.92 0.25 25.65
C PRO A 65 -3.49 -1.14 26.14
N ALA A 66 -2.77 -1.91 25.31
CA ALA A 66 -2.30 -3.24 25.68
C ALA A 66 -1.26 -3.19 26.81
N VAL A 67 -0.29 -2.26 26.70
CA VAL A 67 0.71 -2.02 27.75
C VAL A 67 0.06 -1.48 29.02
N TYR A 68 -0.90 -0.55 28.89
CA TYR A 68 -1.63 -0.02 30.04
C TYR A 68 -2.40 -1.12 30.79
N LEU A 69 -3.13 -1.98 30.08
CA LEU A 69 -3.85 -3.11 30.66
C LEU A 69 -2.93 -4.04 31.45
N LEU A 70 -1.76 -4.33 30.88
CA LEU A 70 -0.75 -5.21 31.45
C LEU A 70 -0.16 -4.62 32.74
N ILE A 71 0.22 -3.34 32.75
CA ILE A 71 0.78 -2.68 33.95
C ILE A 71 -0.28 -2.56 35.05
N ASN A 72 -1.49 -2.12 34.71
CA ASN A 72 -2.53 -1.84 35.71
C ASN A 72 -3.21 -3.09 36.29
N ASN A 73 -3.12 -4.24 35.62
CA ASN A 73 -3.75 -5.49 36.07
C ASN A 73 -2.76 -6.64 36.24
N TRP A 74 -1.46 -6.35 36.34
CA TRP A 74 -0.40 -7.34 36.51
C TRP A 74 -0.74 -8.31 37.65
N ASP A 75 -0.99 -7.81 38.85
CA ASP A 75 -1.23 -8.66 40.03
C ASP A 75 -2.54 -9.47 39.96
N LYS A 76 -3.43 -9.18 39.01
CA LYS A 76 -4.74 -9.83 38.87
C LYS A 76 -4.74 -10.97 37.86
N PHE A 77 -3.67 -11.11 37.08
CA PHE A 77 -3.56 -12.13 36.04
C PHE A 77 -2.89 -13.39 36.57
N THR A 78 -3.34 -14.53 36.07
CA THR A 78 -2.67 -15.82 36.31
C THR A 78 -1.31 -15.85 35.61
N PHE A 79 -0.44 -16.77 35.98
CA PHE A 79 0.83 -16.98 35.27
C PHE A 79 0.61 -17.25 33.77
N VAL A 80 -0.44 -18.00 33.42
CA VAL A 80 -0.79 -18.32 32.03
C VAL A 80 -1.18 -17.06 31.26
N ALA A 81 -2.02 -16.21 31.83
CA ALA A 81 -2.41 -14.93 31.23
C ALA A 81 -1.20 -14.00 31.00
N HIS A 82 -0.27 -13.93 31.95
CA HIS A 82 0.99 -13.18 31.78
C HIS A 82 1.82 -13.72 30.61
N ALA A 83 2.01 -15.04 30.55
CA ALA A 83 2.76 -15.68 29.47
C ALA A 83 2.13 -15.40 28.10
N MET A 84 0.80 -15.45 27.99
CA MET A 84 0.08 -15.12 26.76
C MET A 84 0.30 -13.67 26.32
N PHE A 85 0.20 -12.70 27.24
CA PHE A 85 0.42 -11.29 26.92
C PHE A 85 1.87 -11.00 26.51
N ILE A 86 2.84 -11.55 27.23
CA ILE A 86 4.26 -11.40 26.88
C ILE A 86 4.52 -12.00 25.51
N PHE A 87 4.05 -13.22 25.26
CA PHE A 87 4.17 -13.87 23.95
C PHE A 87 3.55 -13.05 22.83
N MET A 88 2.35 -12.50 23.05
CA MET A 88 1.67 -11.65 22.06
C MET A 88 2.45 -10.37 21.80
N LEU A 89 2.99 -9.71 22.83
CA LEU A 89 3.82 -8.52 22.67
C LEU A 89 5.12 -8.83 21.91
N THR A 90 5.82 -9.90 22.29
CA THR A 90 7.09 -10.32 21.67
C THR A 90 6.89 -10.70 20.20
N THR A 91 5.74 -11.24 19.82
CA THR A 91 5.43 -11.59 18.42
C THR A 91 4.85 -10.42 17.62
N ALA A 92 4.04 -9.55 18.23
CA ALA A 92 3.44 -8.40 17.57
C ALA A 92 4.44 -7.26 17.31
N LEU A 93 5.43 -7.07 18.18
CA LEU A 93 6.46 -6.02 18.04
C LEU A 93 7.28 -6.16 16.74
N PRO A 94 7.88 -7.33 16.42
CA PRO A 94 8.58 -7.52 15.14
C PRO A 94 7.68 -7.29 13.93
N LEU A 95 6.41 -7.72 14.01
CA LEU A 95 5.43 -7.50 12.94
C LEU A 95 5.14 -6.01 12.74
N LEU A 96 4.97 -5.24 13.82
CA LEU A 96 4.80 -3.78 13.74
C LEU A 96 6.04 -3.12 13.14
N ILE A 97 7.25 -3.48 13.61
CA ILE A 97 8.50 -2.92 13.07
C ILE A 97 8.60 -3.18 11.57
N TYR A 98 8.28 -4.40 11.14
CA TYR A 98 8.27 -4.77 9.73
C TYR A 98 7.23 -3.96 8.92
N GLN A 99 6.02 -3.78 9.44
CA GLN A 99 4.98 -2.96 8.80
C GLN A 99 5.41 -1.49 8.67
N LEU A 100 5.95 -0.89 9.73
CA LEU A 100 6.48 0.47 9.70
C LEU A 100 7.63 0.61 8.71
N TRP A 101 8.53 -0.37 8.65
CA TRP A 101 9.62 -0.40 7.69
C TRP A 101 9.12 -0.42 6.24
N LEU A 102 8.09 -1.21 5.94
CA LEU A 102 7.45 -1.22 4.61
C LEU A 102 6.79 0.12 4.28
N ARG A 103 6.10 0.76 5.24
CA ARG A 103 5.42 2.06 5.08
C ARG A 103 6.39 3.23 4.96
N ARG A 104 7.61 3.13 5.51
CA ARG A 104 8.67 4.16 5.42
C ARG A 104 8.93 4.57 3.97
N VAL A 105 8.98 3.59 3.05
CA VAL A 105 9.26 3.84 1.61
C VAL A 105 8.16 4.70 0.97
N ALA A 106 6.91 4.55 1.42
CA ALA A 106 5.80 5.38 0.95
C ALA A 106 5.75 6.74 1.66
N ALA A 107 6.06 6.79 2.96
CA ALA A 107 5.88 7.99 3.78
C ALA A 107 7.02 9.03 3.66
N PHE A 108 8.23 8.60 3.29
CA PHE A 108 9.44 9.43 3.26
C PHE A 108 10.13 9.51 1.89
N SER A 109 9.51 9.02 0.81
CA SER A 109 10.07 9.21 -0.54
C SER A 109 10.14 10.71 -0.88
N LYS A 110 11.33 11.21 -1.23
CA LYS A 110 11.52 12.49 -1.92
C LYS A 110 11.66 12.23 -3.42
N ASP A 111 10.95 13.01 -4.23
CA ASP A 111 10.92 12.90 -5.69
C ASP A 111 11.99 13.82 -6.26
N THR A 112 13.16 13.26 -6.60
CA THR A 112 14.26 14.00 -7.22
C THR A 112 14.31 13.84 -8.74
N GLN A 113 13.73 12.75 -9.30
CA GLN A 113 13.77 12.46 -10.75
C GLN A 113 12.59 11.57 -11.21
N THR A 114 12.17 11.71 -12.48
CA THR A 114 10.95 11.10 -13.06
C THR A 114 11.07 9.59 -13.33
N ALA A 115 12.23 9.08 -13.77
CA ALA A 115 12.46 7.64 -13.97
C ALA A 115 12.47 6.87 -12.65
N ASP A 116 13.07 7.48 -11.62
CA ASP A 116 13.01 7.02 -10.23
C ASP A 116 11.58 6.93 -9.69
N HIS A 117 10.65 7.70 -10.27
CA HIS A 117 9.29 7.82 -9.79
C HIS A 117 8.48 6.54 -10.03
N LEU A 118 8.56 5.94 -11.22
CA LEU A 118 7.85 4.69 -11.54
C LEU A 118 8.38 3.51 -10.73
N ILE A 119 9.70 3.45 -10.50
CA ILE A 119 10.34 2.42 -9.68
C ILE A 119 9.89 2.57 -8.22
N LYS A 120 9.86 3.79 -7.68
CA LYS A 120 9.38 4.08 -6.32
C LYS A 120 7.89 3.76 -6.17
N LEU A 121 7.05 4.12 -7.13
CA LEU A 121 5.60 3.82 -7.12
C LEU A 121 5.34 2.32 -7.16
N THR A 122 6.03 1.59 -8.04
CA THR A 122 5.93 0.12 -8.10
C THR A 122 6.33 -0.53 -6.77
N LYS A 123 7.42 -0.05 -6.17
CA LYS A 123 7.87 -0.53 -4.84
C LYS A 123 6.86 -0.20 -3.74
N GLN A 124 6.23 0.97 -3.78
CA GLN A 124 5.19 1.35 -2.81
C GLN A 124 3.95 0.46 -2.95
N ILE A 125 3.50 0.17 -4.16
CA ILE A 125 2.34 -0.71 -4.40
C ILE A 125 2.67 -2.14 -3.93
N LYS A 126 3.86 -2.66 -4.27
CA LYS A 126 4.35 -3.97 -3.78
C LYS A 126 4.35 -4.05 -2.25
N ASN A 127 4.87 -3.02 -1.58
CA ASN A 127 4.87 -2.95 -0.12
C ASN A 127 3.45 -2.86 0.45
N ASN A 128 2.56 -2.09 -0.17
CA ASN A 128 1.16 -1.97 0.26
C ASN A 128 0.38 -3.28 0.11
N VAL A 129 0.65 -4.09 -0.91
CA VAL A 129 0.08 -5.44 -1.05
C VAL A 129 0.53 -6.32 0.12
N LYS A 130 1.83 -6.32 0.44
CA LYS A 130 2.38 -7.09 1.58
C LYS A 130 1.76 -6.67 2.91
N ILE A 131 1.65 -5.36 3.15
CA ILE A 131 1.00 -4.83 4.36
C ILE A 131 -0.45 -5.31 4.42
N ALA A 132 -1.23 -5.15 3.33
CA ALA A 132 -2.63 -5.55 3.30
C ALA A 132 -2.80 -7.06 3.56
N PHE A 133 -1.92 -7.90 3.01
CA PHE A 133 -1.92 -9.33 3.27
C PHE A 133 -1.65 -9.65 4.75
N ILE A 134 -0.59 -9.06 5.32
CA ILE A 134 -0.24 -9.28 6.73
C ILE A 134 -1.37 -8.83 7.63
N THR A 135 -1.88 -7.60 7.47
CA THR A 135 -2.96 -7.07 8.30
C THR A 135 -4.21 -7.92 8.19
N LYS A 136 -4.56 -8.42 7.00
CA LYS A 136 -5.74 -9.29 6.82
C LYS A 136 -5.66 -10.57 7.67
N HIS A 137 -4.48 -11.17 7.78
CA HIS A 137 -4.30 -12.45 8.49
C HIS A 137 -3.95 -12.26 9.97
N SER A 138 -3.14 -11.25 10.32
CA SER A 138 -2.73 -10.98 11.71
C SER A 138 -3.91 -10.61 12.62
N THR A 139 -4.94 -9.98 12.06
CA THR A 139 -6.18 -9.63 12.75
C THR A 139 -6.88 -10.87 13.32
N TRP A 140 -6.87 -12.01 12.60
CA TRP A 140 -7.51 -13.24 13.06
C TRP A 140 -6.71 -13.94 14.15
N THR A 141 -5.38 -13.91 14.10
CA THR A 141 -4.54 -14.43 15.17
C THR A 141 -4.80 -13.69 16.48
N ALA A 142 -4.97 -12.37 16.45
CA ALA A 142 -5.34 -11.59 17.64
C ALA A 142 -6.71 -12.00 18.22
N VAL A 143 -7.71 -12.24 17.36
CA VAL A 143 -9.03 -12.72 17.79
C VAL A 143 -8.94 -14.09 18.46
N LEU A 144 -8.15 -15.02 17.89
CA LEU A 144 -7.92 -16.34 18.48
C LEU A 144 -7.29 -16.25 19.88
N PHE A 145 -6.30 -15.36 20.06
CA PHE A 145 -5.71 -15.10 21.38
C PHE A 145 -6.73 -14.50 22.36
N GLY A 146 -7.62 -13.62 21.89
CA GLY A 146 -8.73 -13.09 22.71
C GLY A 146 -9.66 -14.19 23.20
N TYR A 147 -10.03 -15.16 22.35
CA TYR A 147 -10.81 -16.32 22.77
C TYR A 147 -10.06 -17.23 23.75
N ALA A 148 -8.77 -17.50 23.49
CA ALA A 148 -7.94 -18.28 24.39
C ALA A 148 -7.84 -17.63 25.78
N PHE A 149 -7.70 -16.30 25.83
CA PHE A 149 -7.65 -15.54 27.08
C PHE A 149 -8.97 -15.63 27.86
N LEU A 150 -10.10 -15.63 27.16
CA LEU A 150 -11.40 -15.81 27.82
C LEU A 150 -11.62 -17.22 28.35
N LEU A 151 -11.18 -18.24 27.61
CA LEU A 151 -11.25 -19.62 28.07
C LEU A 151 -10.39 -19.79 29.33
N GLU A 152 -9.17 -19.26 29.33
CA GLU A 152 -8.32 -19.21 30.51
C GLU A 152 -9.06 -18.56 31.69
N ARG A 153 -9.67 -17.39 31.47
CA ARG A 153 -10.38 -16.70 32.54
C ARG A 153 -11.62 -17.45 33.03
N TYR A 154 -12.32 -18.14 32.15
CA TYR A 154 -13.49 -18.94 32.50
C TYR A 154 -13.12 -20.15 33.37
N PHE A 155 -12.02 -20.85 33.06
CA PHE A 155 -11.59 -22.03 33.82
C PHE A 155 -10.80 -21.73 35.09
N PHE A 156 -9.99 -20.66 35.11
CA PHE A 156 -9.07 -20.37 36.21
C PHE A 156 -9.40 -19.11 37.02
N GLY A 157 -10.37 -18.30 36.56
CA GLY A 157 -10.63 -16.98 37.13
C GLY A 157 -11.93 -16.84 37.92
N ASP A 158 -12.72 -17.92 38.07
CA ASP A 158 -14.08 -17.94 38.64
C ASP A 158 -14.88 -16.64 38.40
N PRO A 159 -15.08 -16.24 37.13
CA PRO A 159 -15.73 -14.98 36.83
C PRO A 159 -17.23 -15.08 37.17
N ALA A 160 -17.74 -14.07 37.86
CA ALA A 160 -19.18 -13.93 38.07
C ALA A 160 -19.96 -14.02 36.74
N PRO A 161 -21.19 -14.60 36.73
CA PRO A 161 -21.95 -14.85 35.50
C PRO A 161 -22.23 -13.59 34.67
N GLU A 162 -22.37 -12.42 35.33
CA GLU A 162 -22.50 -11.13 34.66
C GLU A 162 -21.24 -10.75 33.84
N LYS A 163 -20.05 -11.06 34.36
CA LYS A 163 -18.78 -10.76 33.67
C LYS A 163 -18.60 -11.66 32.46
N ILE A 164 -18.99 -12.92 32.55
CA ILE A 164 -18.98 -13.86 31.42
C ILE A 164 -19.89 -13.33 30.30
N THR A 165 -21.12 -12.96 30.64
CA THR A 165 -22.09 -12.42 29.67
C THR A 165 -21.54 -11.18 28.95
N LYS A 166 -20.97 -10.23 29.70
CA LYS A 166 -20.32 -9.03 29.13
C LYS A 166 -19.14 -9.38 28.22
N MET A 167 -18.28 -10.31 28.63
CA MET A 167 -17.14 -10.77 27.84
C MET A 167 -17.58 -11.43 26.52
N THR A 168 -18.62 -12.26 26.55
CA THR A 168 -19.18 -12.90 25.35
C THR A 168 -19.76 -11.88 24.37
N ILE A 169 -20.48 -10.86 24.86
CA ILE A 169 -21.02 -9.77 24.03
C ILE A 169 -19.87 -8.97 23.39
N VAL A 170 -18.83 -8.64 24.16
CA VAL A 170 -17.66 -7.92 23.63
C VAL A 170 -16.95 -8.75 22.55
N MET A 171 -16.79 -10.05 22.73
CA MET A 171 -16.13 -10.87 21.70
C MET A 171 -16.97 -11.07 20.46
N THR A 172 -18.26 -11.34 20.62
CA THR A 172 -19.14 -11.53 19.45
C THR A 172 -19.22 -10.24 18.62
N SER A 173 -19.36 -9.08 19.26
CA SER A 173 -19.29 -7.78 18.58
C SER A 173 -17.92 -7.53 17.93
N LEU A 174 -16.82 -7.82 18.62
CA LEU A 174 -15.48 -7.72 18.06
C LEU A 174 -15.31 -8.61 16.83
N SER A 175 -15.72 -9.87 16.88
CA SER A 175 -15.65 -10.81 15.76
C SER A 175 -16.44 -10.34 14.54
N ILE A 176 -17.63 -9.77 14.74
CA ILE A 176 -18.42 -9.17 13.65
C ILE A 176 -17.67 -7.97 13.05
N GLY A 177 -17.12 -7.09 13.88
CA GLY A 177 -16.29 -5.97 13.41
C GLY A 177 -15.07 -6.43 12.60
N MET A 178 -14.42 -7.51 13.04
CA MET A 178 -13.27 -8.10 12.36
C MET A 178 -13.63 -8.76 11.03
N LEU A 179 -14.84 -9.32 10.89
CA LEU A 179 -15.36 -9.80 9.59
C LEU A 179 -15.51 -8.64 8.59
N VAL A 180 -16.12 -7.53 9.02
CA VAL A 180 -16.25 -6.33 8.18
C VAL A 180 -14.87 -5.81 7.79
N TRP A 181 -13.95 -5.75 8.74
CA TRP A 181 -12.56 -5.36 8.50
C TRP A 181 -11.87 -6.28 7.50
N TYR A 182 -12.06 -7.59 7.59
CA TYR A 182 -11.48 -8.57 6.67
C TYR A 182 -11.96 -8.34 5.23
N VAL A 183 -13.26 -8.11 5.03
CA VAL A 183 -13.83 -7.82 3.70
C VAL A 183 -13.21 -6.54 3.12
N TRP A 184 -13.07 -5.50 3.95
CA TRP A 184 -12.43 -4.26 3.54
C TRP A 184 -10.95 -4.46 3.19
N ALA A 185 -10.19 -5.18 4.03
CA ALA A 185 -8.77 -5.46 3.83
C ALA A 185 -8.55 -6.28 2.55
N HIS A 186 -9.42 -7.25 2.28
CA HIS A 186 -9.39 -8.05 1.06
C HIS A 186 -9.66 -7.22 -0.19
N LYS A 187 -10.66 -6.33 -0.16
CA LYS A 187 -10.94 -5.39 -1.26
C LYS A 187 -9.75 -4.46 -1.50
N ARG A 188 -9.12 -3.98 -0.43
CA ARG A 188 -7.91 -3.14 -0.47
C ARG A 188 -6.71 -3.88 -1.07
N GLN A 189 -6.49 -5.14 -0.67
CA GLN A 189 -5.45 -6.01 -1.24
C GLN A 189 -5.65 -6.18 -2.75
N LYS A 190 -6.86 -6.58 -3.18
CA LYS A 190 -7.19 -6.78 -4.61
C LYS A 190 -7.02 -5.50 -5.43
N ARG A 191 -7.34 -4.33 -4.88
CA ARG A 191 -7.12 -3.05 -5.57
C ARG A 191 -5.64 -2.80 -5.87
N PHE A 192 -4.76 -3.03 -4.89
CA PHE A 192 -3.33 -2.83 -5.09
C PHE A 192 -2.71 -3.89 -6.02
N GLU A 193 -3.17 -5.15 -5.95
CA GLU A 193 -2.74 -6.19 -6.89
C GLU A 193 -3.11 -5.87 -8.33
N ARG A 194 -4.32 -5.32 -8.56
CA ARG A 194 -4.74 -4.86 -9.90
C ARG A 194 -3.85 -3.73 -10.41
N GLN A 195 -3.58 -2.71 -9.59
CA GLN A 195 -2.69 -1.60 -9.95
C GLN A 195 -1.29 -2.09 -10.31
N LEU A 196 -0.77 -3.06 -9.57
CA LEU A 196 0.53 -3.66 -9.83
C LEU A 196 0.55 -4.42 -11.16
N LYS A 197 -0.47 -5.24 -11.44
CA LYS A 197 -0.59 -5.95 -12.73
C LYS A 197 -0.65 -4.99 -13.91
N THR A 198 -1.40 -3.90 -13.80
CA THR A 198 -1.49 -2.88 -14.85
C THR A 198 -0.15 -2.19 -15.10
N LEU A 199 0.60 -1.88 -14.03
CA LEU A 199 1.94 -1.29 -14.17
C LEU A 199 2.94 -2.26 -14.80
N GLU A 200 2.90 -3.54 -14.41
CA GLU A 200 3.76 -4.58 -14.99
C GLU A 200 3.43 -4.82 -16.48
N SER A 201 2.16 -4.82 -16.87
CA SER A 201 1.78 -4.96 -18.29
C SER A 201 2.21 -3.76 -19.14
N MET A 202 2.11 -2.53 -18.60
CA MET A 202 2.59 -1.32 -19.30
C MET A 202 4.12 -1.29 -19.44
N ALA A 203 4.84 -1.85 -18.47
CA ALA A 203 6.31 -1.95 -18.53
C ALA A 203 6.78 -3.01 -19.55
N GLN A 204 6.02 -4.08 -19.76
CA GLN A 204 6.31 -5.12 -20.76
C GLN A 204 5.97 -4.71 -22.20
N GLN A 205 5.12 -3.69 -22.39
CA GLN A 205 4.76 -3.15 -23.71
C GLN A 205 5.70 -2.03 -24.19
N ARG A 206 6.71 -1.65 -23.40
CA ARG A 206 7.80 -0.74 -23.80
C ARG A 206 9.01 -1.55 -24.25
#